data_AF-A0A8S3R7D3-F1
#
_entry.id   AF-A0A8S3R7D3-F1
#
_cell.length_a   1.000
_cell.length_b   1.000
_cell.length_c   1.000
_cell.angle_alpha   90.00
_cell.angle_beta   90.00
_cell.angle_gamma   90.00
#
_symmetry.space_group_name_H-M   'P 1'
#
loop_
_entity.id
_entity.type
_entity.pdbx_description
1 polymer ?
#
loop_
_entity_poly.entity_id
_entity_poly.type
_entity_poly.pdbx_seq_one_letter_code
_entity_poly.pdbx_strand_id
1 'polypeptide(L)'
;MVWEKLKSELRCKNFGFGYPRPKVCILSQCGPKWLYLICTTVFLIYHLSWLCYDIYIHTENRQTDDALYFTKLPNWSYTLLITFSNLIDFICTLSIHCRRKDILHQSKDETVAMPWYSQLNWLFFEISNTVAAIITIGFYSFLKPVGTPLALEYHAINSVYVLLSFFICSKPVRVLHFIYPEIYMVIYIVFTVIYQLGGNNPAIYWILDWNEPVELCTLS
;
A
#
# COMPACT_ATOMS: atom_id res chain seq x y z
N MET A 1 -17.90 3.93 27.53
CA MET A 1 -16.99 4.89 26.85
C MET A 1 -16.35 4.31 25.58
N VAL A 2 -15.79 3.09 25.61
CA VAL A 2 -15.21 2.42 24.42
C VAL A 2 -16.27 2.09 23.35
N TRP A 3 -17.41 1.55 23.77
CA TRP A 3 -18.52 1.20 22.87
C TRP A 3 -19.05 2.39 22.06
N GLU A 4 -19.24 3.55 22.70
CA GLU A 4 -19.71 4.77 22.01
C GLU A 4 -18.70 5.29 20.99
N LYS A 5 -17.38 5.20 21.30
CA LYS A 5 -16.33 5.52 20.34
C LYS A 5 -16.36 4.58 19.14
N LEU A 6 -16.43 3.27 19.38
CA LEU A 6 -16.53 2.28 18.30
C LEU A 6 -17.77 2.51 17.42
N LYS A 7 -18.94 2.71 18.03
CA LYS A 7 -20.19 3.03 17.33
C LYS A 7 -20.09 4.33 16.52
N SER A 8 -19.32 5.30 17.00
CA SER A 8 -19.06 6.54 16.27
C SER A 8 -18.12 6.35 15.08
N GLU A 9 -17.12 5.47 15.20
CA GLU A 9 -16.19 5.10 14.13
C GLU A 9 -16.87 4.29 13.02
N LEU A 10 -17.79 3.40 13.37
CA LEU A 10 -18.53 2.54 12.42
C LEU A 10 -19.65 3.25 11.65
N ARG A 11 -19.79 4.58 11.77
CA ARG A 11 -20.81 5.33 11.00
C ARG A 11 -20.42 5.41 9.53
N CYS A 12 -21.39 5.23 8.63
CA CYS A 12 -21.15 5.25 7.18
C CYS A 12 -20.42 6.50 6.66
N LYS A 13 -20.59 7.66 7.32
CA LYS A 13 -19.85 8.88 6.98
C LYS A 13 -18.32 8.74 7.06
N ASN A 14 -17.82 7.76 7.81
CA ASN A 14 -16.40 7.49 7.98
C ASN A 14 -15.85 6.50 6.93
N PHE A 15 -16.67 6.01 5.98
CA PHE A 15 -16.15 5.35 4.79
C PHE A 15 -15.31 6.32 3.94
N GLY A 16 -15.74 7.58 3.83
CA GLY A 16 -15.04 8.58 3.05
C GLY A 16 -13.81 9.12 3.77
N PHE A 17 -12.84 9.61 3.01
CA PHE A 17 -11.56 10.13 3.52
C PHE A 17 -11.64 11.58 4.03
N GLY A 18 -12.84 12.11 4.25
CA GLY A 18 -13.02 13.44 4.82
C GLY A 18 -12.49 13.49 6.26
N TYR A 19 -11.53 14.39 6.52
CA TYR A 19 -11.00 14.64 7.85
C TYR A 19 -11.00 16.15 8.17
N PRO A 20 -11.45 16.59 9.37
CA PRO A 20 -11.55 18.03 9.71
C PRO A 20 -10.21 18.78 9.73
N ARG A 21 -9.09 18.05 9.80
CA ARG A 21 -7.73 18.59 9.93
C ARG A 21 -6.82 18.00 8.84
N PRO A 22 -6.84 18.52 7.61
CA PRO A 22 -6.06 17.97 6.48
C PRO A 22 -4.56 17.90 6.75
N LYS A 23 -4.02 18.78 7.61
CA LYS A 23 -2.59 18.80 7.97
C LYS A 23 -2.07 17.49 8.56
N VAL A 24 -2.91 16.65 9.17
CA VAL A 24 -2.45 15.38 9.75
C VAL A 24 -2.04 14.38 8.67
N CYS A 25 -2.53 14.52 7.44
CA CYS A 25 -2.23 13.55 6.39
C CYS A 25 -0.87 13.76 5.70
N ILE A 26 -0.22 14.89 5.98
CA ILE A 26 0.99 15.37 5.31
C ILE A 26 2.05 15.88 6.29
N LEU A 27 1.86 15.62 7.59
CA LEU A 27 2.79 15.97 8.64
C LEU A 27 3.26 14.73 9.37
N SER A 28 4.47 14.86 9.88
CA SER A 28 5.05 13.85 10.74
C SER A 28 4.38 13.90 12.11
N GLN A 29 4.15 12.75 12.74
CA GLN A 29 3.63 12.68 14.11
C GLN A 29 4.63 13.15 15.16
N CYS A 30 5.90 13.17 14.79
CA CYS A 30 7.00 13.67 15.62
C CYS A 30 7.88 14.64 14.84
N GLY A 31 8.58 15.52 15.57
CA GLY A 31 9.59 16.39 14.99
C GLY A 31 9.05 17.60 14.21
N PRO A 32 9.93 18.27 13.43
CA PRO A 32 9.59 19.50 12.73
C PRO A 32 8.72 19.25 11.49
N LYS A 33 7.98 20.29 11.05
CA LYS A 33 7.04 20.19 9.92
C LYS A 33 7.69 19.70 8.61
N TRP A 34 8.95 20.05 8.38
CA TRP A 34 9.71 19.65 7.19
C TRP A 34 10.17 18.19 7.22
N LEU A 35 10.14 17.51 8.37
CA LEU A 35 10.62 16.12 8.50
C LEU A 35 9.89 15.19 7.54
N TYR A 36 8.55 15.31 7.48
CA TYR A 36 7.73 14.48 6.60
C TYR A 36 8.07 14.65 5.12
N LEU A 37 8.36 15.89 4.70
CA LEU A 37 8.78 16.16 3.32
C LEU A 37 10.12 15.48 3.01
N ILE A 38 11.08 15.49 3.94
CA ILE A 38 12.34 14.78 3.74
C ILE A 38 12.12 13.27 3.67
N CYS A 39 11.34 12.70 4.60
CA CYS A 39 11.04 11.27 4.61
C CYS A 39 10.36 10.80 3.33
N THR A 40 9.32 11.50 2.87
CA THR A 40 8.62 11.18 1.61
C THR A 40 9.53 11.29 0.39
N THR A 41 10.45 12.26 0.38
CA THR A 41 11.45 12.39 -0.69
C THR A 41 12.42 11.21 -0.70
N VAL A 42 12.94 10.83 0.47
CA VAL A 42 13.86 9.69 0.61
C VAL A 42 13.18 8.39 0.22
N PHE A 43 11.95 8.14 0.68
CA PHE A 43 11.17 6.95 0.33
C PHE A 43 10.88 6.90 -1.17
N LEU A 44 10.50 8.03 -1.79
CA LEU A 44 10.29 8.07 -3.23
C LEU A 44 11.56 7.72 -4.02
N ILE A 45 12.70 8.32 -3.66
CA ILE A 45 13.98 8.02 -4.31
C ILE A 45 14.37 6.55 -4.14
N TYR A 46 14.15 6.01 -2.94
CA TYR A 46 14.41 4.60 -2.65
C TYR A 46 13.58 3.67 -3.54
N HIS A 47 12.25 3.86 -3.55
CA HIS A 47 11.36 3.00 -4.32
C HIS A 47 11.54 3.15 -5.83
N LEU A 48 11.87 4.35 -6.33
CA LEU A 48 12.23 4.55 -7.74
C LEU A 48 13.55 3.87 -8.08
N SER A 49 14.56 3.96 -7.21
CA SER A 49 15.85 3.27 -7.41
C SER A 49 15.65 1.76 -7.45
N TRP A 50 14.85 1.22 -6.54
CA TRP A 50 14.51 -0.20 -6.53
C TRP A 50 13.72 -0.60 -7.76
N LEU A 51 12.73 0.19 -8.18
CA LEU A 51 11.95 -0.09 -9.40
C LEU A 51 12.87 -0.19 -10.63
N CYS A 52 13.82 0.73 -10.76
CA CYS A 52 14.82 0.69 -11.82
C CYS A 52 15.71 -0.56 -11.71
N TYR A 53 16.15 -0.91 -10.51
CA TYR A 53 16.97 -2.10 -10.25
C TYR A 53 16.22 -3.41 -10.58
N ASP A 54 14.97 -3.52 -10.16
CA ASP A 54 14.11 -4.67 -10.39
C ASP A 54 13.84 -4.87 -11.89
N ILE A 55 13.50 -3.80 -12.60
CA ILE A 55 13.36 -3.82 -14.07
C ILE A 55 14.68 -4.24 -14.73
N TYR A 56 15.81 -3.65 -14.31
CA TYR A 56 17.13 -3.99 -14.85
C TYR A 56 17.44 -5.49 -14.69
N ILE A 57 17.32 -6.02 -13.47
CA ILE A 57 17.58 -7.44 -13.17
C ILE A 57 16.64 -8.36 -13.96
N HIS A 58 15.36 -7.98 -14.10
CA HIS A 58 14.40 -8.75 -14.88
C HIS A 58 14.79 -8.79 -16.36
N THR A 59 15.19 -7.65 -16.95
CA THR A 59 15.61 -7.59 -18.36
C THR A 59 16.92 -8.34 -18.63
N GLU A 60 17.83 -8.39 -17.65
CA GLU A 60 19.08 -9.13 -17.75
C GLU A 60 18.85 -10.65 -17.63
N ASN A 61 17.97 -11.07 -16.70
CA ASN A 61 17.59 -12.46 -16.51
C ASN A 61 16.49 -12.89 -17.50
N ARG A 62 16.88 -13.11 -18.77
CA ARG A 62 16.04 -13.60 -19.89
C ARG A 62 15.32 -14.96 -19.68
N GLN A 63 15.39 -15.55 -18.49
CA GLN A 63 14.73 -16.82 -18.19
C GLN A 63 13.28 -16.66 -17.70
N THR A 64 12.89 -15.48 -17.23
CA THR A 64 11.51 -15.20 -16.81
C THR A 64 10.74 -14.50 -17.92
N ASP A 65 9.60 -15.06 -18.31
CA ASP A 65 8.66 -14.42 -19.23
C ASP A 65 8.19 -13.07 -18.66
N ASP A 66 8.34 -12.00 -19.44
CA ASP A 66 7.95 -10.63 -19.09
C ASP A 66 6.48 -10.57 -18.68
N ALA A 67 5.62 -11.35 -19.36
CA ALA A 67 4.19 -11.42 -19.03
C ALA A 67 3.97 -12.00 -17.62
N LEU A 68 4.79 -12.96 -17.21
CA LEU A 68 4.69 -13.59 -15.90
C LEU A 68 5.15 -12.65 -14.77
N TYR A 69 6.15 -11.80 -15.01
CA TYR A 69 6.56 -10.79 -14.03
C TYR A 69 5.40 -9.87 -13.65
N PHE A 70 4.65 -9.38 -14.64
CA PHE A 70 3.46 -8.56 -14.42
C PHE A 70 2.22 -9.36 -14.00
N THR A 71 2.32 -10.64 -13.63
CA THR A 71 1.18 -11.38 -13.05
C THR A 71 1.30 -11.55 -11.55
N LYS A 72 2.51 -11.45 -10.99
CA LYS A 72 2.77 -11.70 -9.56
C LYS A 72 2.27 -10.54 -8.70
N LEU A 73 1.57 -10.87 -7.62
CA LEU A 73 1.01 -9.91 -6.67
C LEU A 73 2.06 -8.97 -6.06
N PRO A 74 3.23 -9.44 -5.58
CA PRO A 74 4.27 -8.54 -5.07
C PRO A 74 4.71 -7.51 -6.10
N ASN A 75 4.84 -7.90 -7.37
CA ASN A 75 5.27 -7.02 -8.45
C ASN A 75 4.20 -5.97 -8.74
N TRP A 76 2.92 -6.38 -8.85
CA TRP A 76 1.78 -5.45 -8.97
C TRP A 76 1.72 -4.46 -7.81
N SER A 77 1.80 -4.96 -6.58
CA SER A 77 1.68 -4.13 -5.39
C SER A 77 2.86 -3.18 -5.23
N TYR A 78 4.08 -3.63 -5.53
CA TYR A 78 5.25 -2.76 -5.45
C TYR A 78 5.23 -1.67 -6.54
N THR A 79 5.04 -2.07 -7.80
CA THR A 79 5.06 -1.15 -8.95
C THR A 79 3.87 -0.20 -8.95
N LEU A 80 2.64 -0.71 -8.79
CA LEU A 80 1.40 0.07 -8.94
C LEU A 80 0.94 0.74 -7.65
N LEU A 81 1.14 0.12 -6.47
CA LEU A 81 0.66 0.70 -5.22
C LEU A 81 1.76 1.46 -4.48
N ILE A 82 2.89 0.83 -4.18
CA ILE A 82 3.91 1.46 -3.33
C ILE A 82 4.56 2.65 -4.04
N THR A 83 5.07 2.48 -5.25
CA THR A 83 5.76 3.57 -5.96
C THR A 83 4.81 4.74 -6.26
N PHE A 84 3.60 4.47 -6.77
CA PHE A 84 2.63 5.54 -7.04
C PHE A 84 2.12 6.21 -5.76
N SER A 85 1.88 5.46 -4.67
CA SER A 85 1.49 6.01 -3.37
C SER A 85 2.55 6.99 -2.86
N ASN A 86 3.84 6.61 -2.89
CA ASN A 86 4.94 7.50 -2.48
C ASN A 86 5.08 8.73 -3.39
N LEU A 87 4.85 8.59 -4.69
CA LEU A 87 4.86 9.71 -5.62
C LEU A 87 3.73 10.70 -5.31
N ILE A 88 2.51 10.20 -5.07
CA ILE A 88 1.36 11.02 -4.68
C ILE A 88 1.63 11.70 -3.34
N ASP A 89 2.19 10.99 -2.35
CA ASP A 89 2.49 11.53 -1.02
C ASP A 89 3.55 12.63 -1.09
N PHE A 90 4.59 12.45 -1.90
CA PHE A 90 5.58 13.48 -2.18
C PHE A 90 4.96 14.71 -2.84
N ILE A 91 4.17 14.53 -3.92
CA ILE A 91 3.52 15.64 -4.63
C ILE A 91 2.56 16.40 -3.68
N CYS A 92 1.76 15.67 -2.90
CA CYS A 92 0.84 16.26 -1.93
C CYS A 92 1.60 17.07 -0.87
N THR A 93 2.65 16.49 -0.29
CA THR A 93 3.44 17.13 0.75
C THR A 93 4.18 18.35 0.22
N LEU A 94 4.80 18.25 -0.95
CA LEU A 94 5.51 19.35 -1.61
C LEU A 94 4.54 20.48 -1.98
N SER A 95 3.40 20.14 -2.58
CA SER A 95 2.39 21.14 -2.97
C SER A 95 1.91 21.94 -1.76
N ILE A 96 1.74 21.31 -0.60
CA ILE A 96 1.29 22.01 0.60
C ILE A 96 2.40 22.87 1.20
N HIS A 97 3.63 22.36 1.28
CA HIS A 97 4.77 23.14 1.79
C HIS A 97 5.09 24.37 0.91
N CYS A 98 4.98 24.23 -0.41
CA CYS A 98 5.29 25.32 -1.35
C CYS A 98 4.11 26.26 -1.60
N ARG A 99 2.88 25.75 -1.70
CA ARG A 99 1.73 26.50 -2.23
C ARG A 99 0.55 26.66 -1.26
N ARG A 100 0.43 25.84 -0.22
CA ARG A 100 -0.72 25.87 0.72
C ARG A 100 -0.29 26.08 2.17
N LYS A 101 0.38 27.20 2.41
CA LYS A 101 0.79 27.63 3.77
C LYS A 101 -0.42 27.78 4.70
N ASP A 102 -1.60 28.08 4.17
CA ASP A 102 -2.87 28.09 4.92
C ASP A 102 -3.13 26.76 5.65
N ILE A 103 -2.98 25.62 4.96
CA ILE A 103 -3.14 24.29 5.57
C ILE A 103 -2.02 24.01 6.58
N LEU A 104 -0.79 24.42 6.27
CA LEU A 104 0.38 24.19 7.12
C LEU A 104 0.32 24.96 8.45
N HIS A 105 -0.29 26.15 8.42
CA HIS A 105 -0.44 27.05 9.57
C HIS A 105 -1.86 27.03 10.18
N GLN A 106 -2.74 26.14 9.71
CA GLN A 106 -4.09 25.94 10.25
C GLN A 106 -4.06 25.82 11.78
N SER A 107 -4.88 26.63 12.46
CA SER A 107 -5.01 26.61 13.92
C SER A 107 -5.64 25.31 14.43
N LYS A 108 -5.72 25.09 15.75
CA LYS A 108 -6.33 23.87 16.30
C LYS A 108 -7.87 23.89 16.20
N ASP A 109 -8.46 25.07 16.24
CA ASP A 109 -9.91 25.29 16.31
C ASP A 109 -10.54 25.51 14.93
N GLU A 110 -9.71 25.77 13.92
CA GLU A 110 -10.15 25.94 12.54
C GLU A 110 -10.34 24.59 11.85
N THR A 111 -11.54 24.35 11.34
CA THR A 111 -11.86 23.18 10.51
C THR A 111 -11.86 23.56 9.04
N VAL A 112 -11.07 22.86 8.23
CA VAL A 112 -10.97 23.09 6.79
C VAL A 112 -11.34 21.81 6.07
N ALA A 113 -12.13 21.91 5.00
CA ALA A 113 -12.46 20.76 4.17
C ALA A 113 -11.18 20.14 3.58
N MET A 114 -11.05 18.83 3.69
CA MET A 114 -9.87 18.13 3.22
C MET A 114 -9.81 18.14 1.68
N PRO A 115 -8.70 18.63 1.08
CA PRO A 115 -8.56 18.62 -0.37
C PRO A 115 -8.63 17.19 -0.93
N TRP A 116 -9.24 17.04 -2.10
CA TRP A 116 -9.46 15.73 -2.73
C TRP A 116 -8.15 14.95 -2.95
N TYR A 117 -7.05 15.63 -3.29
CA TYR A 117 -5.76 14.98 -3.51
C TYR A 117 -5.16 14.43 -2.21
N SER A 118 -5.41 15.09 -1.06
CA SER A 118 -5.02 14.55 0.24
C SER A 118 -5.86 13.34 0.65
N GLN A 119 -7.13 13.31 0.25
CA GLN A 119 -8.01 12.15 0.45
C GLN A 119 -7.51 10.96 -0.37
N LEU A 120 -7.18 11.19 -1.65
CA LEU A 120 -6.61 10.19 -2.53
C LEU A 120 -5.28 9.66 -1.98
N ASN A 121 -4.41 10.55 -1.51
CA ASN A 121 -3.15 10.18 -0.87
C ASN A 121 -3.34 9.28 0.36
N TRP A 122 -4.35 9.56 1.19
CA TRP A 122 -4.65 8.74 2.35
C TRP A 122 -5.19 7.35 1.95
N LEU A 123 -6.08 7.28 0.94
CA LEU A 123 -6.54 6.01 0.37
C LEU A 123 -5.38 5.15 -0.11
N PHE A 124 -4.48 5.71 -0.92
CA PHE A 124 -3.32 4.97 -1.44
C PHE A 124 -2.38 4.51 -0.33
N PHE A 125 -2.14 5.37 0.67
CA PHE A 125 -1.33 5.01 1.83
C PHE A 125 -1.89 3.80 2.58
N GLU A 126 -3.20 3.76 2.81
CA GLU A 126 -3.81 2.64 3.54
C GLU A 126 -3.79 1.35 2.71
N ILE A 127 -4.19 1.41 1.44
CA ILE A 127 -4.13 0.24 0.56
C ILE A 127 -2.69 -0.29 0.48
N SER A 128 -1.71 0.58 0.19
CA SER A 128 -0.33 0.14 -0.02
C SER A 128 0.28 -0.51 1.22
N ASN A 129 0.09 0.09 2.40
CA ASN A 129 0.66 -0.43 3.64
C ASN A 129 -0.02 -1.72 4.09
N THR A 130 -1.35 -1.82 3.97
CA THR A 130 -2.07 -3.05 4.35
C THR A 130 -1.78 -4.19 3.40
N VAL A 131 -1.79 -3.96 2.08
CA VAL A 131 -1.45 -4.99 1.09
C VAL A 131 -0.01 -5.46 1.25
N ALA A 132 0.94 -4.55 1.51
CA ALA A 132 2.33 -4.92 1.82
C ALA A 132 2.41 -5.88 3.02
N ALA A 133 1.67 -5.60 4.09
CA ALA A 133 1.60 -6.50 5.25
C ALA A 133 0.98 -7.86 4.92
N ILE A 134 -0.13 -7.89 4.15
CA ILE A 134 -0.78 -9.13 3.71
C ILE A 134 0.17 -9.99 2.88
N ILE A 135 0.91 -9.39 1.94
CA ILE A 135 1.88 -10.09 1.10
C ILE A 135 3.00 -10.69 1.94
N THR A 136 3.56 -9.95 2.89
CA THR A 136 4.58 -10.48 3.81
C THR A 136 4.04 -11.64 4.64
N ILE A 137 2.87 -11.48 5.26
CA ILE A 137 2.25 -12.54 6.08
C ILE A 137 2.00 -13.78 5.22
N GLY A 138 1.42 -13.61 4.02
CA GLY A 138 1.16 -14.70 3.10
C GLY A 138 2.43 -15.43 2.66
N PHE A 139 3.51 -14.69 2.38
CA PHE A 139 4.80 -15.27 2.02
C PHE A 139 5.37 -16.15 3.15
N TYR A 140 5.42 -15.65 4.38
CA TYR A 140 5.96 -16.42 5.50
C TYR A 140 5.02 -17.51 6.04
N SER A 141 3.71 -17.42 5.75
CA SER A 141 2.72 -18.40 6.22
C SER A 141 2.53 -19.57 5.24
N PHE A 142 2.53 -19.29 3.93
CA PHE A 142 2.12 -20.26 2.91
C PHE A 142 3.22 -20.65 1.93
N LEU A 143 4.30 -19.86 1.84
CA LEU A 143 5.39 -20.10 0.91
C LEU A 143 6.66 -20.49 1.67
N LYS A 144 7.54 -21.28 1.02
CA LYS A 144 8.87 -21.55 1.55
C LYS A 144 9.74 -20.30 1.30
N PRO A 145 10.20 -19.59 2.35
CA PRO A 145 10.97 -18.38 2.15
C PRO A 145 12.26 -18.68 1.38
N VAL A 146 12.49 -17.96 0.29
CA VAL A 146 13.74 -18.02 -0.47
C VAL A 146 14.57 -16.79 -0.12
N GLY A 147 15.84 -16.98 0.18
CA GLY A 147 16.78 -15.89 0.52
C GLY A 147 17.29 -15.11 -0.69
N THR A 148 16.43 -14.75 -1.65
CA THR A 148 16.85 -13.91 -2.79
C THR A 148 16.75 -12.42 -2.44
N PRO A 149 17.54 -11.54 -3.08
CA PRO A 149 17.42 -10.09 -2.91
C PRO A 149 16.00 -9.57 -3.15
N LEU A 150 15.29 -10.11 -4.14
CA LEU A 150 13.90 -9.77 -4.46
C LEU A 150 12.93 -10.15 -3.33
N ALA A 151 13.06 -11.37 -2.79
CA ALA A 151 12.22 -11.81 -1.68
C ALA A 151 12.53 -11.01 -0.40
N LEU A 152 13.80 -10.68 -0.16
CA LEU A 152 14.19 -9.83 0.96
C LEU A 152 13.55 -8.43 0.84
N GLU A 153 13.56 -7.85 -0.35
CA GLU A 153 12.93 -6.55 -0.58
C GLU A 153 11.42 -6.59 -0.34
N TYR A 154 10.70 -7.43 -1.09
CA TYR A 154 9.25 -7.39 -1.12
C TYR A 154 8.61 -7.75 0.22
N HIS A 155 9.33 -8.47 1.09
CA HIS A 155 8.81 -8.96 2.35
C HIS A 155 9.48 -8.30 3.56
N ALA A 156 10.80 -8.41 3.71
CA ALA A 156 11.47 -7.93 4.93
C ALA A 156 11.66 -6.41 4.92
N ILE A 157 12.29 -5.86 3.88
CA ILE A 157 12.57 -4.42 3.79
C ILE A 157 11.27 -3.63 3.64
N ASN A 158 10.34 -4.13 2.83
CA ASN A 158 9.01 -3.56 2.69
C ASN A 158 8.25 -3.51 4.04
N SER A 159 8.39 -4.53 4.91
CA SER A 159 7.80 -4.48 6.24
C SER A 159 8.42 -3.42 7.14
N VAL A 160 9.74 -3.21 7.05
CA VAL A 160 10.42 -2.09 7.73
C VAL A 160 9.88 -0.75 7.22
N TYR A 161 9.70 -0.60 5.91
CA TYR A 161 9.09 0.59 5.31
C TYR A 161 7.67 0.84 5.85
N VAL A 162 6.82 -0.18 5.90
CA VAL A 162 5.45 -0.06 6.43
C VAL A 162 5.47 0.40 7.90
N LEU A 163 6.33 -0.19 8.72
CA LEU A 163 6.46 0.20 10.13
C LEU A 163 6.92 1.66 10.25
N LEU A 164 7.97 2.06 9.53
CA LEU A 164 8.45 3.44 9.51
C LEU A 164 7.37 4.41 9.04
N SER A 165 6.59 4.03 8.03
CA SER A 165 5.48 4.84 7.52
C SER A 165 4.43 5.13 8.59
N PHE A 166 4.06 4.13 9.41
CA PHE A 166 3.16 4.34 10.55
C PHE A 166 3.80 5.14 11.69
N PHE A 167 5.11 5.01 11.94
CA PHE A 167 5.80 5.78 12.98
C PHE A 167 6.08 7.23 12.59
N ILE A 168 6.15 7.53 11.29
CA ILE A 168 6.44 8.86 10.79
C ILE A 168 5.15 9.61 10.48
N CYS A 169 4.16 9.00 9.80
CA CYS A 169 2.97 9.71 9.38
C CYS A 169 2.01 10.01 10.55
N SER A 170 1.25 11.11 10.45
CA SER A 170 0.10 11.39 11.33
C SER A 170 -1.24 10.98 10.73
N LYS A 171 -1.24 10.16 9.66
CA LYS A 171 -2.48 9.76 8.98
C LYS A 171 -3.34 8.93 9.95
N PRO A 172 -4.62 9.27 10.14
CA PRO A 172 -5.48 8.52 11.04
C PRO A 172 -5.75 7.13 10.47
N VAL A 173 -5.84 6.12 11.34
CA VAL A 173 -6.25 4.76 10.95
C VAL A 173 -7.71 4.58 11.30
N ARG A 174 -8.53 4.15 10.33
CA ARG A 174 -9.96 3.92 10.52
C ARG A 174 -10.34 2.46 10.25
N VAL A 175 -11.15 1.89 11.13
CA VAL A 175 -11.59 0.49 11.03
C VAL A 175 -12.39 0.23 9.74
N LEU A 176 -13.24 1.17 9.31
CA LEU A 176 -14.03 0.99 8.08
C LEU A 176 -13.17 1.00 6.81
N HIS A 177 -11.97 1.59 6.86
CA HIS A 177 -11.11 1.67 5.69
C HIS A 177 -10.42 0.34 5.35
N PHE A 178 -10.49 -0.67 6.24
CA PHE A 178 -10.05 -2.03 5.92
C PHE A 178 -10.74 -2.61 4.69
N ILE A 179 -11.91 -2.10 4.28
CA ILE A 179 -12.58 -2.54 3.05
C ILE A 179 -11.76 -2.26 1.77
N TYR A 180 -10.95 -1.21 1.74
CA TYR A 180 -10.22 -0.80 0.54
C TYR A 180 -9.08 -1.76 0.12
N PRO A 181 -8.19 -2.19 1.02
CA PRO A 181 -7.21 -3.23 0.69
C PRO A 181 -7.90 -4.57 0.35
N GLU A 182 -9.03 -4.92 0.98
CA GLU A 182 -9.77 -6.14 0.63
C GLU A 182 -10.33 -6.09 -0.80
N ILE A 183 -10.87 -4.95 -1.23
CA ILE A 183 -11.31 -4.75 -2.62
C ILE A 183 -10.13 -4.97 -3.59
N TYR A 184 -8.95 -4.46 -3.26
CA TYR A 184 -7.75 -4.69 -4.08
C TYR A 184 -7.38 -6.17 -4.17
N MET A 185 -7.43 -6.90 -3.05
CA MET A 185 -7.18 -8.34 -3.03
C MET A 185 -8.20 -9.12 -3.85
N VAL A 186 -9.49 -8.76 -3.76
CA VAL A 186 -10.55 -9.37 -4.59
C VAL A 186 -10.31 -9.10 -6.08
N ILE A 187 -9.92 -7.88 -6.45
CA ILE A 187 -9.56 -7.55 -7.84
C ILE A 187 -8.42 -8.45 -8.32
N TYR A 188 -7.40 -8.66 -7.49
CA TYR A 188 -6.28 -9.54 -7.85
C TYR A 188 -6.72 -11.00 -8.00
N ILE A 189 -7.56 -11.51 -7.10
CA ILE A 189 -8.13 -12.87 -7.20
C ILE A 189 -8.94 -13.03 -8.49
N VAL A 190 -9.79 -12.06 -8.83
CA VAL A 190 -10.55 -12.08 -10.09
C VAL A 190 -9.59 -12.06 -11.29
N PHE A 191 -8.51 -11.29 -11.22
CA PHE A 191 -7.46 -11.30 -12.24
C PHE A 191 -6.82 -12.69 -12.39
N THR A 192 -6.51 -13.41 -11.30
CA THR A 192 -5.90 -14.74 -11.41
C THR A 192 -6.85 -15.76 -12.06
N VAL A 193 -8.16 -15.67 -11.79
CA VAL A 193 -9.19 -16.49 -12.45
C VAL A 193 -9.19 -16.22 -13.96
N ILE A 194 -9.28 -14.95 -14.35
CA ILE A 194 -9.33 -14.55 -15.76
C ILE A 194 -8.03 -14.94 -16.48
N TYR A 195 -6.88 -14.76 -15.83
CA TYR A 195 -5.57 -15.10 -16.39
C TYR A 195 -5.45 -16.61 -16.67
N GLN A 196 -5.80 -17.46 -15.70
CA GLN A 196 -5.67 -18.91 -15.85
C GLN A 196 -6.68 -19.46 -16.86
N LEU A 197 -7.97 -19.12 -16.72
CA LEU A 197 -9.03 -19.67 -17.55
C LEU A 197 -9.07 -19.06 -18.96
N GLY A 198 -8.79 -17.75 -19.07
CA GLY A 198 -8.90 -17.02 -20.34
C GLY A 198 -7.80 -17.35 -21.35
N GLY A 199 -6.64 -17.84 -20.89
CA GLY A 199 -5.52 -18.21 -21.75
C GLY A 199 -5.09 -19.67 -21.65
N ASN A 200 -5.78 -20.48 -20.85
CA ASN A 200 -5.32 -21.82 -20.45
C ASN A 200 -3.86 -21.77 -19.92
N ASN A 201 -3.56 -20.72 -19.16
CA ASN A 201 -2.24 -20.46 -18.59
C ASN A 201 -2.03 -21.32 -17.33
N PRO A 202 -0.78 -21.61 -16.94
CA PRO A 202 -0.51 -22.20 -15.63
C PRO A 202 -0.96 -21.28 -14.49
N ALA A 203 -1.32 -21.85 -13.34
CA ALA A 203 -1.64 -21.08 -12.14
C ALA A 203 -0.46 -20.20 -11.71
N ILE A 204 -0.72 -18.94 -11.35
CA ILE A 204 0.32 -18.01 -10.87
C ILE A 204 0.86 -18.47 -9.50
N TYR A 205 -0.06 -18.93 -8.65
CA TYR A 205 0.23 -19.53 -7.35
C TYR A 205 -0.54 -20.83 -7.22
N TRP A 206 0.10 -21.86 -6.70
CA TRP A 206 -0.53 -23.17 -6.48
C TRP A 206 -1.79 -23.09 -5.59
N ILE A 207 -1.82 -22.17 -4.62
CA ILE A 207 -2.99 -21.99 -3.72
C ILE A 207 -4.18 -21.31 -4.44
N LEU A 208 -3.94 -20.72 -5.59
CA LEU A 208 -4.94 -20.11 -6.47
C LEU A 208 -4.99 -20.87 -7.81
N ASP A 209 -4.77 -22.19 -7.78
CA ASP A 209 -5.00 -23.02 -8.95
C ASP A 209 -6.52 -23.24 -9.13
N TRP A 210 -7.08 -22.64 -10.17
CA TRP A 210 -8.52 -22.70 -10.44
C TRP A 210 -8.96 -23.99 -11.14
N ASN A 211 -8.01 -24.81 -11.60
CA ASN A 211 -8.29 -26.14 -12.18
C ASN A 211 -8.27 -27.23 -11.11
N GLU A 212 -7.42 -27.08 -10.10
CA GLU A 212 -7.32 -27.94 -8.93
C GLU A 212 -7.51 -27.10 -7.65
N PRO A 213 -8.73 -26.61 -7.36
CA PRO A 213 -8.97 -25.81 -6.19
C PRO A 213 -8.55 -26.61 -4.96
N VAL A 214 -7.76 -25.98 -4.08
CA VAL A 214 -7.28 -26.59 -2.83
C VAL A 214 -8.45 -27.28 -2.15
N GLU A 215 -8.38 -28.61 -2.00
CA GLU A 215 -9.34 -29.37 -1.22
C GLU A 215 -9.25 -28.91 0.24
N LEU A 216 -10.04 -27.89 0.58
CA LEU A 216 -10.35 -27.54 1.94
C LEU A 216 -11.15 -28.72 2.51
N CYS A 217 -10.45 -29.62 3.19
CA CYS A 217 -10.92 -30.75 4.01
C CYS A 217 -10.60 -32.17 3.48
N THR A 218 -9.33 -32.60 3.56
CA THR A 218 -9.00 -33.93 4.11
C THR A 218 -7.72 -33.85 4.96
N LEU A 219 -7.85 -33.28 6.15
CA LEU A 219 -7.05 -33.78 7.28
C LEU A 219 -7.80 -35.02 7.80
N SER A 220 -7.29 -36.20 7.44
CA SER A 220 -7.52 -37.47 8.14
C SER A 220 -6.17 -38.13 8.39
#